data_AF-A0A0J8YW82-F1
#
_entry.id   AF-A0A0J8YW82-F1
#
_cell.length_a   1.000
_cell.length_b   1.000
_cell.length_c   1.000
_cell.angle_alpha   90.00
_cell.angle_beta   90.00
_cell.angle_gamma   90.00
#
_symmetry.space_group_name_H-M   'P 1'
#
loop_
_entity.id
_entity.type
_entity.pdbx_description
1 polymer ?
#
loop_
_entity_poly.entity_id
_entity_poly.type
_entity_poly.pdbx_seq_one_letter_code
_entity_poly.pdbx_strand_id
1 'polypeptide(L)'
;MFGVLDRYIGKTIFNTIMTTLFLLVSLSGIIKFVEQLRKTGKGAYSVWDAGYFTILSVPTDLELFFPMAALLGALLGLGNLAQRSELVVMQAAGFTRLQVAASVMKTAIPLVFLSMAVGEFLAPAGDQLAHNYRSEQIDGSSLLAAQGGLWAKDGNDFIFIHKLQDERHLIGVTVIHYNH
;
A
#
# COMPACT_ATOMS: atom_id res chain seq x y z
N MET A 1 -6.37 7.09 31.00
CA MET A 1 -6.50 5.68 31.46
C MET A 1 -7.35 4.90 30.47
N PHE A 2 -6.91 3.70 30.09
CA PHE A 2 -7.70 2.78 29.27
C PHE A 2 -8.64 1.99 30.19
N GLY A 3 -9.95 2.24 30.06
CA GLY A 3 -10.95 1.42 30.75
C GLY A 3 -11.04 0.01 30.15
N VAL A 4 -11.66 -0.92 30.87
CA VAL A 4 -11.91 -2.29 30.37
C VAL A 4 -12.80 -2.24 29.11
N LEU A 5 -13.81 -1.38 29.12
CA LEU A 5 -14.70 -1.14 27.96
C LEU A 5 -13.94 -0.54 26.77
N ASP A 6 -13.03 0.42 27.02
CA ASP A 6 -12.19 1.00 25.95
C ASP A 6 -11.37 -0.07 25.24
N ARG A 7 -10.74 -0.97 26.01
CA ARG A 7 -9.91 -2.05 25.47
C ARG A 7 -10.77 -3.09 24.73
N TYR A 8 -11.98 -3.36 25.21
CA TYR A 8 -12.88 -4.31 24.57
C TYR A 8 -13.39 -3.78 23.22
N ILE A 9 -13.97 -2.57 23.20
CA ILE A 9 -14.42 -1.90 21.96
C ILE A 9 -13.24 -1.80 20.98
N GLY A 10 -12.08 -1.39 21.49
CA GLY A 10 -10.87 -1.28 20.71
C GLY A 10 -10.39 -2.58 20.09
N LYS A 11 -10.38 -3.68 20.86
CA LYS A 11 -9.97 -5.00 20.35
C LYS A 11 -10.95 -5.51 19.29
N THR A 12 -12.24 -5.30 19.49
CA THR A 12 -13.28 -5.70 18.53
C THR A 12 -13.10 -4.94 17.21
N ILE A 13 -12.96 -3.61 17.26
CA ILE A 13 -12.79 -2.77 16.08
C ILE A 13 -11.46 -3.05 15.39
N PHE A 14 -10.37 -3.21 16.14
CA PHE A 14 -9.06 -3.55 15.58
C PHE A 14 -9.13 -4.88 14.81
N ASN A 15 -9.74 -5.91 15.40
CA ASN A 15 -9.89 -7.21 14.75
C ASN A 15 -10.74 -7.13 13.48
N THR A 16 -11.84 -6.38 13.48
CA THR A 16 -12.67 -6.23 12.29
C THR A 16 -11.95 -5.44 11.20
N ILE A 17 -11.22 -4.36 11.54
CA ILE A 17 -10.38 -3.63 10.57
C ILE A 17 -9.32 -4.54 9.96
N MET A 18 -8.58 -5.31 10.78
CA MET A 18 -7.56 -6.24 10.28
C MET A 18 -8.15 -7.32 9.39
N THR A 19 -9.33 -7.86 9.74
CA THR A 19 -10.03 -8.86 8.93
C THR A 19 -10.48 -8.28 7.60
N THR A 20 -11.06 -7.07 7.60
CA THR A 20 -11.48 -6.39 6.38
C THR A 20 -10.29 -6.05 5.49
N LEU A 21 -9.19 -5.54 6.07
CA LEU A 21 -7.96 -5.24 5.35
C LEU A 21 -7.38 -6.48 4.69
N PHE A 22 -7.28 -7.59 5.45
CA PHE A 22 -6.82 -8.87 4.94
C PHE A 22 -7.66 -9.35 3.76
N LEU A 23 -8.99 -9.21 3.84
CA LEU A 23 -9.89 -9.62 2.77
C LEU A 23 -9.69 -8.78 1.49
N LEU A 24 -9.59 -7.45 1.62
CA LEU A 24 -9.36 -6.55 0.50
C LEU A 24 -8.00 -6.81 -0.17
N VAL A 25 -6.94 -6.95 0.63
CA VAL A 25 -5.58 -7.21 0.14
C VAL A 25 -5.49 -8.59 -0.50
N SER A 26 -6.12 -9.62 0.07
CA SER A 26 -6.13 -10.96 -0.51
C SER A 26 -6.83 -10.97 -1.88
N LEU A 27 -7.96 -10.27 -1.99
CA LEU A 27 -8.67 -10.14 -3.26
C LEU A 27 -7.83 -9.40 -4.30
N SER A 28 -7.22 -8.26 -3.93
CA SER A 28 -6.30 -7.52 -4.80
C SER A 28 -5.11 -8.38 -5.24
N GLY A 29 -4.53 -9.13 -4.31
CA GLY A 29 -3.40 -10.02 -4.57
C GLY A 29 -3.73 -11.10 -5.60
N ILE A 30 -4.90 -11.73 -5.51
CA ILE A 30 -5.36 -12.71 -6.51
C ILE A 30 -5.50 -12.05 -7.89
N ILE A 31 -6.11 -10.85 -7.96
CA ILE A 31 -6.29 -10.12 -9.22
C ILE A 31 -4.93 -9.78 -9.85
N LYS A 32 -4.01 -9.22 -9.07
CA LYS A 32 -2.64 -8.90 -9.50
C LYS A 32 -1.88 -10.14 -9.96
N PHE A 33 -1.98 -11.24 -9.21
CA PHE A 33 -1.34 -12.49 -9.58
C PHE A 33 -1.84 -13.01 -10.92
N VAL A 34 -3.16 -13.04 -11.15
CA VAL A 34 -3.75 -13.41 -12.44
C VAL A 34 -3.29 -12.48 -13.56
N GLU A 35 -3.18 -11.17 -13.29
CA GLU A 35 -2.67 -10.21 -14.27
C GLU A 35 -1.20 -10.48 -14.62
N GLN A 36 -0.37 -10.82 -13.64
CA GLN A 36 1.04 -11.14 -13.86
C GLN A 36 1.22 -12.49 -14.56
N LEU A 37 0.37 -13.48 -14.28
CA LEU A 37 0.35 -14.76 -14.99
C LEU A 37 0.09 -14.58 -16.49
N ARG A 38 -0.74 -13.61 -16.88
CA ARG A 38 -0.95 -13.27 -18.30
C ARG A 38 0.29 -12.68 -18.99
N LYS A 39 1.27 -12.22 -18.22
CA LYS A 39 2.54 -11.65 -18.70
C LYS A 39 3.69 -12.67 -18.67
N THR A 40 3.48 -13.82 -18.01
CA THR A 40 4.40 -14.97 -18.01
C THR A 40 4.62 -15.50 -19.42
N GLY A 41 5.87 -15.83 -19.76
CA GLY A 41 6.27 -16.24 -21.11
C GLY A 41 6.81 -15.12 -22.01
N LYS A 42 6.94 -13.89 -21.50
CA LYS A 42 7.72 -12.82 -22.13
C LYS A 42 9.10 -12.72 -21.46
N GLY A 43 10.17 -13.03 -22.17
CA GLY A 43 11.53 -13.02 -21.62
C GLY A 43 11.79 -14.21 -20.67
N ALA A 44 12.47 -13.97 -19.55
CA ALA A 44 12.76 -14.97 -18.51
C ALA A 44 11.67 -15.06 -17.42
N TYR A 45 10.60 -14.28 -17.52
CA TYR A 45 9.57 -14.13 -16.50
C TYR A 45 8.73 -15.41 -16.32
N SER A 46 8.89 -16.05 -15.16
CA SER A 46 8.26 -17.31 -14.75
C SER A 46 7.04 -17.09 -13.83
N VAL A 47 6.32 -18.18 -13.54
CA VAL A 47 5.19 -18.19 -12.58
C VAL A 47 5.67 -17.82 -11.17
N TRP A 48 6.88 -18.23 -10.78
CA TRP A 48 7.48 -17.89 -9.50
C TRP A 48 7.73 -16.39 -9.38
N ASP A 49 8.14 -15.74 -10.46
CA ASP A 49 8.37 -14.29 -10.49
C ASP A 49 7.07 -13.51 -10.35
N ALA A 50 6.00 -14.00 -10.98
CA ALA A 50 4.66 -13.44 -10.79
C ALA A 50 4.20 -13.53 -9.32
N GLY A 51 4.42 -14.67 -8.65
CA GLY A 51 4.11 -14.83 -7.23
C GLY A 51 4.93 -13.91 -6.33
N TYR A 52 6.23 -13.80 -6.59
CA TYR A 52 7.14 -12.93 -5.83
C TYR A 52 6.77 -11.45 -5.99
N PHE A 53 6.47 -11.02 -7.21
CA PHE A 53 5.96 -9.68 -7.49
C PHE A 53 4.67 -9.38 -6.71
N THR A 54 3.71 -10.32 -6.69
CA THR A 54 2.46 -10.14 -5.95
C THR A 54 2.72 -9.97 -4.45
N ILE A 55 3.61 -10.76 -3.85
CA ILE A 55 3.95 -10.65 -2.42
C ILE A 55 4.63 -9.30 -2.12
N LEU A 56 5.58 -8.88 -2.97
CA LEU A 56 6.24 -7.58 -2.83
C LEU A 56 5.28 -6.40 -2.99
N SER A 57 4.16 -6.58 -3.69
CA SER A 57 3.13 -5.55 -3.87
C SER A 57 2.15 -5.45 -2.68
N VAL A 58 2.19 -6.40 -1.73
CA VAL A 58 1.28 -6.42 -0.57
C VAL A 58 1.41 -5.17 0.32
N PRO A 59 2.61 -4.67 0.66
CA PRO A 59 2.75 -3.43 1.44
C PRO A 59 2.08 -2.23 0.78
N THR A 60 2.21 -2.09 -0.54
CA THR A 60 1.56 -1.04 -1.32
C THR A 60 0.04 -1.16 -1.27
N ASP A 61 -0.49 -2.39 -1.38
CA ASP A 61 -1.92 -2.65 -1.24
C ASP A 61 -2.44 -2.35 0.17
N LEU A 62 -1.67 -2.69 1.21
CA LEU A 62 -2.01 -2.38 2.59
C LEU A 62 -2.20 -0.87 2.77
N GLU A 63 -1.28 -0.04 2.27
CA GLU A 63 -1.39 1.41 2.33
C GLU A 63 -2.62 1.94 1.58
N LEU A 64 -2.81 1.48 0.34
CA LEU A 64 -3.91 1.92 -0.51
C LEU A 64 -5.30 1.58 0.08
N PHE A 65 -5.45 0.37 0.62
CA PHE A 65 -6.73 -0.12 1.15
C PHE A 65 -6.94 0.21 2.63
N PHE A 66 -5.93 0.70 3.35
CA PHE A 66 -6.05 0.97 4.79
C PHE A 66 -7.22 1.90 5.15
N PRO A 67 -7.43 3.07 4.50
CA PRO A 67 -8.53 3.96 4.86
C PRO A 67 -9.91 3.33 4.62
N MET A 68 -10.05 2.55 3.54
CA MET A 68 -11.27 1.84 3.20
C MET A 68 -11.57 0.72 4.21
N ALA A 69 -10.54 -0.06 4.57
CA ALA A 69 -10.64 -1.10 5.57
C ALA A 69 -10.93 -0.55 6.97
N ALA A 70 -10.35 0.61 7.33
CA ALA A 70 -10.62 1.28 8.59
C ALA A 70 -12.09 1.71 8.68
N LEU A 71 -12.64 2.30 7.62
CA LEU A 71 -14.04 2.72 7.55
C LEU A 71 -14.98 1.51 7.67
N LEU A 72 -14.82 0.52 6.79
CA LEU A 72 -15.66 -0.68 6.76
C LEU A 72 -15.53 -1.51 8.03
N GLY A 73 -14.30 -1.72 8.50
CA GLY A 73 -14.00 -2.49 9.70
C GLY A 73 -14.55 -1.84 10.96
N ALA A 74 -14.47 -0.51 11.08
CA ALA A 74 -15.08 0.21 12.21
C ALA A 74 -16.61 0.12 12.17
N LEU A 75 -17.21 0.26 10.99
CA LEU A 75 -18.67 0.16 10.81
C LEU A 75 -19.18 -1.25 11.13
N LEU A 76 -18.49 -2.29 10.66
CA LEU A 76 -18.80 -3.68 10.98
C LEU A 76 -18.54 -4.00 12.46
N GLY A 77 -17.47 -3.48 13.05
CA GLY A 77 -17.13 -3.68 14.47
C GLY A 77 -18.18 -3.07 15.40
N LEU A 78 -18.52 -1.80 15.18
CA LEU A 78 -19.58 -1.11 15.93
C LEU A 78 -20.96 -1.74 15.63
N GLY A 79 -21.21 -2.14 14.38
CA GLY A 79 -22.43 -2.83 13.98
C GLY A 79 -22.63 -4.16 14.70
N ASN A 80 -21.56 -4.95 14.85
CA ASN A 80 -21.59 -6.20 15.61
C ASN A 80 -21.89 -5.96 17.10
N LEU A 81 -21.28 -4.94 17.71
CA LEU A 81 -21.56 -4.54 19.10
C LEU A 81 -23.01 -4.04 19.25
N ALA A 82 -23.54 -3.34 18.24
CA ALA A 82 -24.93 -2.90 18.23
C ALA A 82 -25.90 -4.09 18.10
N GLN A 83 -25.63 -5.02 17.20
CA GLN A 83 -26.49 -6.18 16.92
C GLN A 83 -26.59 -7.12 18.13
N ARG A 84 -25.50 -7.29 18.87
CA ARG A 84 -25.48 -8.05 20.14
C ARG A 84 -26.05 -7.28 21.33
N SER A 85 -26.58 -6.07 21.10
CA SER A 85 -27.06 -5.15 22.13
C SER A 85 -26.01 -4.72 23.16
N GLU A 86 -24.72 -4.95 22.91
CA GLU A 86 -23.63 -4.60 23.83
C GLU A 86 -23.51 -3.08 23.98
N LEU A 87 -23.65 -2.32 22.88
CA LEU A 87 -23.66 -0.85 22.93
C LEU A 87 -24.86 -0.29 23.72
N VAL A 88 -25.99 -1.00 23.72
CA VAL A 88 -27.21 -0.59 24.44
C VAL A 88 -27.01 -0.85 25.94
N VAL A 89 -26.46 -2.02 26.30
CA VAL A 89 -26.14 -2.37 27.68
C VAL A 89 -25.11 -1.40 28.28
N MET A 90 -24.07 -1.04 27.53
CA MET A 90 -23.09 -0.04 27.96
C MET A 90 -23.75 1.31 28.25
N GLN A 91 -24.64 1.77 27.37
CA GLN A 91 -25.37 3.03 27.56
C GLN A 91 -26.31 2.98 28.77
N ALA A 92 -27.01 1.86 28.99
CA ALA A 92 -27.86 1.67 30.16
C ALA A 92 -27.07 1.68 31.48
N ALA A 93 -25.81 1.23 31.45
CA ALA A 93 -24.88 1.27 32.59
C ALA A 93 -24.22 2.66 32.80
N GLY A 94 -24.62 3.69 32.05
CA GLY A 94 -24.09 5.05 32.18
C GLY A 94 -22.90 5.38 31.26
N PHE A 95 -22.53 4.49 30.34
CA PHE A 95 -21.46 4.76 29.37
C PHE A 95 -21.99 5.60 28.21
N THR A 96 -21.50 6.83 28.07
CA THR A 96 -22.07 7.77 27.08
C THR A 96 -21.60 7.46 25.66
N ARG A 97 -22.38 7.88 24.66
CA ARG A 97 -21.99 7.74 23.24
C ARG A 97 -20.66 8.43 22.91
N LEU A 98 -20.37 9.55 23.58
CA LEU A 98 -19.09 10.25 23.46
C LEU A 98 -17.92 9.41 24.00
N GLN A 99 -18.13 8.66 25.08
CA GLN A 99 -17.10 7.75 25.59
C GLN A 99 -16.84 6.61 24.60
N VAL A 100 -17.88 6.04 23.97
CA VAL A 100 -17.71 5.06 22.88
C VAL A 100 -16.87 5.65 21.75
N ALA A 101 -17.23 6.83 21.26
CA ALA A 101 -16.47 7.52 20.21
C ALA A 101 -15.01 7.77 20.63
N ALA A 102 -14.79 8.18 21.87
CA ALA A 102 -13.44 8.35 22.42
C ALA A 102 -12.67 7.02 22.50
N SER A 103 -13.32 5.89 22.84
CA SER A 103 -12.70 4.57 22.79
C SER A 103 -12.24 4.21 21.39
N VAL A 104 -13.06 4.49 20.37
CA VAL A 104 -12.71 4.26 18.96
C VAL A 104 -11.52 5.13 18.56
N MET A 105 -11.54 6.42 18.89
CA MET A 105 -10.44 7.34 18.57
C MET A 105 -9.12 6.92 19.22
N LYS A 106 -9.15 6.46 20.48
CA LYS A 106 -7.95 5.92 21.16
C LYS A 106 -7.35 4.72 20.43
N THR A 107 -8.19 3.93 19.74
CA THR A 107 -7.72 2.77 18.95
C THR A 107 -7.29 3.13 17.54
N ALA A 108 -7.87 4.17 16.95
CA ALA A 108 -7.47 4.68 15.65
C ALA A 108 -6.05 5.27 15.67
N ILE A 109 -5.63 5.92 16.77
CA ILE A 109 -4.31 6.56 16.87
C ILE A 109 -3.16 5.56 16.62
N PRO A 110 -3.03 4.42 17.34
CA PRO A 110 -2.00 3.42 17.05
C PRO A 110 -2.05 2.88 15.62
N LEU A 111 -3.26 2.71 15.10
CA LEU A 111 -3.51 2.21 13.74
C LEU A 111 -2.98 3.18 12.67
N VAL A 112 -3.19 4.49 12.85
CA VAL A 112 -2.66 5.52 11.95
C VAL A 112 -1.14 5.53 11.99
N PHE A 113 -0.52 5.49 13.17
CA PHE A 113 0.95 5.42 13.26
C PHE A 113 1.52 4.18 12.60
N LEU A 114 0.86 3.02 12.75
CA LEU A 114 1.24 1.79 12.08
C LEU A 114 1.10 1.91 10.56
N SER A 115 0.00 2.48 10.06
CA SER A 115 -0.20 2.74 8.63
C SER A 115 0.83 3.71 8.07
N MET A 116 1.19 4.77 8.80
CA MET A 116 2.23 5.71 8.38
C MET A 116 3.59 5.02 8.30
N ALA A 117 3.96 4.21 9.29
CA ALA A 117 5.22 3.46 9.25
C ALA A 117 5.26 2.47 8.08
N VAL A 118 4.13 1.86 7.73
CA VAL A 118 4.04 0.99 6.54
C VAL A 118 4.18 1.80 5.26
N GLY A 119 3.48 2.93 5.13
CA GLY A 119 3.54 3.78 3.93
C GLY A 119 4.89 4.46 3.73
N GLU A 120 5.61 4.79 4.80
CA GLU A 120 6.90 5.48 4.69
C GLU A 120 8.07 4.52 4.41
N PHE A 121 8.06 3.31 5.00
CA PHE A 121 9.20 2.40 4.91
C PHE A 121 8.93 1.16 4.05
N LEU A 122 7.76 0.54 4.19
CA LEU A 122 7.46 -0.77 3.59
C LEU A 122 6.88 -0.65 2.18
N ALA A 123 6.00 0.32 1.95
CA ALA A 123 5.37 0.54 0.66
C ALA A 123 6.36 0.98 -0.43
N PRO A 124 7.19 2.03 -0.27
CA PRO A 124 8.13 2.45 -1.32
C PRO A 124 9.21 1.39 -1.56
N ALA A 125 9.71 0.74 -0.51
CA ALA A 125 10.67 -0.34 -0.65
C ALA A 125 10.08 -1.55 -1.41
N GLY A 126 8.84 -1.95 -1.09
CA GLY A 126 8.15 -3.05 -1.75
C GLY A 126 7.86 -2.76 -3.23
N ASP A 127 7.36 -1.56 -3.52
CA ASP A 127 7.01 -1.14 -4.88
C ASP A 127 8.27 -1.03 -5.76
N GLN A 128 9.33 -0.40 -5.25
CA GLN A 128 10.58 -0.25 -5.98
C GLN A 128 11.26 -1.59 -6.23
N LEU A 129 11.25 -2.51 -5.26
CA LEU A 129 11.75 -3.88 -5.44
C LEU A 129 10.91 -4.66 -6.46
N ALA A 130 9.58 -4.57 -6.39
CA ALA A 130 8.68 -5.25 -7.32
C ALA A 130 8.90 -4.80 -8.76
N HIS A 131 9.00 -3.49 -8.97
CA HIS A 131 9.19 -2.89 -10.29
C HIS A 131 10.59 -3.14 -10.86
N ASN A 132 11.63 -3.08 -10.03
CA ASN A 132 13.00 -3.42 -10.44
C ASN A 132 13.12 -4.90 -10.79
N TYR A 133 12.58 -5.81 -9.97
CA TYR A 133 12.62 -7.24 -10.22
C TYR A 133 11.90 -7.62 -11.52
N ARG A 134 10.72 -7.02 -11.76
CA ARG A 134 9.96 -7.25 -12.99
C ARG A 134 10.68 -6.73 -14.24
N SER A 135 11.29 -5.56 -14.18
CA SER A 135 12.01 -4.97 -15.34
C SER A 135 13.29 -5.76 -15.66
N GLU A 136 14.02 -6.20 -14.64
CA GLU A 136 15.20 -7.05 -14.81
C GLU A 136 14.85 -8.38 -15.49
N GLN A 137 13.74 -9.01 -15.12
CA GLN A 137 13.31 -10.30 -15.66
C GLN A 137 12.67 -10.22 -17.07
N ILE A 138 11.94 -9.14 -17.38
CA ILE A 138 11.25 -8.98 -18.67
C ILE A 138 12.18 -8.38 -19.73
N ASP A 139 12.90 -7.32 -19.39
CA ASP A 139 13.68 -6.53 -20.35
C ASP A 139 15.20 -6.77 -20.25
N GLY A 140 15.65 -7.57 -19.26
CA GLY A 140 17.07 -7.82 -19.01
C GLY A 140 17.82 -6.62 -18.43
N SER A 141 17.10 -5.55 -18.07
CA SER A 141 17.69 -4.31 -17.60
C SER A 141 16.69 -3.54 -16.73
N SER A 142 17.07 -3.19 -15.50
CA SER A 142 16.30 -2.38 -14.53
C SER A 142 15.68 -1.14 -15.19
N LEU A 143 14.56 -0.63 -14.69
CA LEU A 143 13.88 0.60 -15.16
C LEU A 143 14.82 1.81 -15.42
N LEU A 144 16.01 1.84 -14.80
CA LEU A 144 17.07 2.81 -15.08
C LEU A 144 17.65 2.67 -16.50
N ALA A 145 17.72 1.47 -17.04
CA ALA A 145 18.15 1.15 -18.40
C ALA A 145 16.95 1.11 -19.37
N ALA A 146 16.11 2.14 -19.33
CA ALA A 146 15.12 2.38 -20.37
C ALA A 146 15.83 2.35 -21.73
N GLN A 147 15.62 1.29 -22.51
CA GLN A 147 16.22 1.13 -23.85
C GLN A 147 15.70 2.18 -24.84
N GLY A 148 14.68 2.96 -24.46
CA GLY A 148 14.31 4.23 -25.09
C GLY A 148 14.68 5.36 -24.14
N GLY A 149 15.62 6.21 -24.56
CA GLY A 149 16.28 7.20 -23.69
C GLY A 149 15.34 8.09 -22.86
N LEU A 150 15.87 8.57 -21.73
CA LEU A 150 15.15 9.43 -20.80
C LEU A 150 15.14 10.88 -21.30
N TRP A 151 13.97 11.51 -21.34
CA TRP A 151 13.86 12.95 -21.54
C TRP A 151 13.73 13.65 -20.19
N ALA A 152 14.62 14.59 -19.91
CA ALA A 152 14.56 15.50 -18.77
C ALA A 152 14.49 16.94 -19.27
N LYS A 153 13.80 17.80 -18.53
CA LYS A 153 13.70 19.23 -18.84
C LYS A 153 14.24 20.03 -17.67
N ASP A 154 15.22 20.89 -17.93
CA ASP A 154 15.76 21.84 -16.97
C ASP A 154 15.59 23.26 -17.54
N GLY A 155 14.58 24.00 -17.07
CA GLY A 155 14.26 25.33 -17.59
C GLY A 155 14.00 25.35 -19.11
N ASN A 156 14.93 25.95 -19.86
CA ASN A 156 14.90 26.05 -21.33
C ASN A 156 15.68 24.93 -22.04
N ASP A 157 16.31 24.03 -21.29
CA ASP A 157 17.09 22.92 -21.82
C ASP A 157 16.27 21.63 -21.80
N PHE A 158 16.24 20.97 -22.95
CA PHE A 158 15.73 19.61 -23.08
C PHE A 158 16.91 18.65 -23.18
N ILE A 159 17.04 17.78 -22.19
CA ILE A 159 18.13 16.83 -22.07
C ILE A 159 17.59 15.45 -22.43
N PHE A 160 18.16 14.82 -23.46
CA PHE A 160 17.86 13.45 -23.84
C PHE A 160 19.03 12.55 -23.46
N ILE A 161 18.78 11.49 -22.69
CA ILE A 161 19.80 10.56 -22.20
C ILE A 161 19.56 9.20 -22.87
N HIS A 162 20.45 8.79 -23.78
CA HIS A 162 20.27 7.56 -24.55
C HIS A 162 20.28 6.28 -23.71
N LYS A 163 21.17 6.18 -22.71
CA LYS A 163 21.25 5.01 -21.83
C LYS A 163 21.84 5.38 -20.47
N LEU A 164 21.19 4.95 -19.41
CA LEU A 164 21.75 4.96 -18.05
C LEU A 164 22.48 3.63 -17.86
N GLN A 165 23.80 3.68 -17.64
CA GLN A 165 24.58 2.47 -17.32
C GLN A 165 24.72 2.27 -15.81
N ASP A 166 24.70 3.35 -15.03
CA ASP A 166 24.78 3.36 -13.55
C ASP A 166 24.20 4.67 -13.00
N GLU A 167 23.89 4.77 -11.70
CA GLU A 167 23.31 5.99 -11.08
C GLU A 167 24.16 7.26 -11.32
N ARG A 168 25.46 7.10 -11.63
CA ARG A 168 26.42 8.20 -11.85
C ARG A 168 27.02 8.26 -13.26
N HIS A 169 26.69 7.33 -14.15
CA HIS A 169 27.28 7.28 -15.49
C HIS A 169 26.21 7.28 -16.59
N LEU A 170 26.05 8.44 -17.22
CA LEU A 170 25.12 8.68 -18.32
C LEU A 170 25.85 8.55 -19.67
N ILE A 171 25.30 7.81 -20.63
CA ILE A 171 25.87 7.63 -21.96
C ILE A 171 24.94 8.22 -23.02
N GLY A 172 25.51 9.01 -23.93
CA GLY A 172 24.78 9.61 -25.05
C GLY A 172 23.79 10.68 -24.61
N VAL A 173 24.28 11.67 -23.86
CA VAL A 173 23.49 12.84 -23.44
C VAL A 173 23.46 13.87 -24.57
N THR A 174 22.27 14.20 -25.06
CA THR A 174 22.03 15.27 -26.02
C THR A 174 21.30 16.41 -25.29
N VAL A 175 21.86 17.61 -25.32
CA VAL A 175 21.24 18.81 -24.74
C VAL A 175 20.73 19.69 -25.87
N ILE A 176 19.44 19.97 -25.88
CA ILE A 176 18.76 20.85 -26.83
C ILE A 176 18.37 22.11 -26.07
N HIS A 177 19.12 23.19 -26.28
CA HIS A 177 18.83 24.50 -25.71
C HIS A 177 17.81 25.23 -26.58
N TYR A 178 16.68 25.64 -25.99
CA TYR A 178 15.71 26.49 -26.68
C TYR A 178 15.96 27.96 -26.33
N ASN A 179 16.53 28.70 -27.28
CA ASN A 179 16.70 30.14 -27.17
C ASN A 179 15.39 30.83 -27.56
N HIS A 180 14.90 31.72 -26.70
CA HIS A 180 13.66 32.46 -26.93
C HIS A 180 13.87 33.68 -27.84
#